data_AF-A0A4R5G5A6-F1
#
_entry.id   AF-A0A4R5G5A6-F1
#
_cell.length_a   1.000
_cell.length_b   1.000
_cell.length_c   1.000
_cell.angle_alpha   90.00
_cell.angle_beta   90.00
_cell.angle_gamma   90.00
#
_symmetry.space_group_name_H-M   'P 1'
#
loop_
_entity.id
_entity.type
_entity.pdbx_description
1 polymer ?
#
loop_
_entity_poly.entity_id
_entity_poly.type
_entity_poly.pdbx_seq_one_letter_code
_entity_poly.pdbx_strand_id
1 'polypeptide(L)'
;MGKTVNKRRAKYAVTLIERRVKTPLEVLDEFIDWTHKKHLKNYIEIGKMLRVSASEANRLLCLATLPDDVTVKRMKELMNGEN
;
A
#
# COMPACT_ATOMS: atom_id res chain seq x y z
N MET A 1 56.79 -20.70 1.24
CA MET A 1 55.56 -21.03 2.00
C MET A 1 54.43 -20.14 1.49
N GLY A 2 53.57 -20.70 0.62
CA GLY A 2 52.50 -19.94 -0.06
C GLY A 2 51.31 -19.67 0.86
N LYS A 3 50.92 -18.39 0.97
CA LYS A 3 49.78 -17.95 1.76
C LYS A 3 48.48 -18.34 1.04
N THR A 4 47.87 -19.44 1.46
CA THR A 4 46.55 -19.86 0.98
C THR A 4 45.48 -18.91 1.53
N VAL A 5 45.12 -17.90 0.74
CA VAL A 5 43.98 -17.02 1.00
C VAL A 5 42.71 -17.85 0.84
N ASN A 6 42.06 -18.16 1.96
CA ASN A 6 40.80 -18.88 2.01
C ASN A 6 39.70 -18.05 1.32
N LYS A 7 39.52 -18.27 0.02
CA LYS A 7 38.45 -17.70 -0.82
C LYS A 7 37.12 -18.42 -0.54
N ARG A 8 36.77 -18.59 0.74
CA ARG A 8 35.45 -19.09 1.15
C ARG A 8 34.46 -17.93 1.05
N ARG A 9 34.03 -17.74 -0.21
CA ARG A 9 32.66 -17.44 -0.63
C ARG A 9 31.87 -16.71 0.46
N ALA A 10 31.71 -15.40 0.28
CA ALA A 10 30.59 -14.64 0.80
C ALA A 10 29.30 -15.38 0.41
N LYS A 11 28.91 -16.34 1.23
CA LYS A 11 27.65 -17.05 1.12
C LYS A 11 26.66 -16.22 1.91
N TYR A 12 25.59 -15.82 1.24
CA TYR A 12 24.45 -15.11 1.81
C TYR A 12 24.71 -13.62 2.09
N ALA A 13 25.09 -12.87 1.04
CA ALA A 13 24.49 -11.54 0.92
C ALA A 13 22.99 -11.78 0.74
N VAL A 14 22.25 -11.73 1.85
CA VAL A 14 20.80 -11.69 1.84
C VAL A 14 20.47 -10.41 1.10
N THR A 15 20.24 -10.50 -0.20
CA THR A 15 19.53 -9.48 -0.95
C THR A 15 18.14 -9.44 -0.34
N LEU A 16 18.00 -8.62 0.70
CA LEU A 16 16.72 -8.19 1.19
C LEU A 16 16.14 -7.36 0.05
N ILE A 17 15.52 -8.04 -0.91
CA ILE A 17 14.59 -7.40 -1.81
C ILE A 17 13.45 -7.02 -0.88
N GLU A 18 13.59 -5.84 -0.30
CA GLU A 18 12.55 -5.13 0.41
C GLU A 18 11.46 -4.88 -0.65
N ARG A 19 10.68 -5.91 -0.98
CA ARG A 19 9.32 -5.70 -1.42
C ARG A 19 8.69 -5.02 -0.23
N ARG A 20 8.78 -3.68 -0.18
CA ARG A 20 8.00 -2.88 0.76
C ARG A 20 6.57 -3.31 0.56
N VAL A 21 6.12 -4.22 1.43
CA VAL A 21 4.72 -4.56 1.53
C VAL A 21 4.13 -3.30 2.10
N LYS A 22 3.66 -2.41 1.21
CA LYS A 22 3.07 -1.13 1.57
C LYS A 22 2.12 -1.38 2.72
N THR A 23 2.38 -0.70 3.83
CA THR A 23 1.57 -0.85 5.02
C THR A 23 0.14 -0.40 4.72
N PRO A 24 -0.88 -0.90 5.45
CA PRO A 24 -2.26 -0.45 5.25
C PRO A 24 -2.42 1.08 5.32
N LEU A 25 -1.60 1.75 6.13
CA LEU A 25 -1.55 3.20 6.24
C LEU A 25 -0.95 3.87 4.99
N GLU A 26 0.17 3.36 4.45
CA GLU A 26 0.74 3.89 3.20
C GLU A 26 -0.24 3.75 2.04
N VAL A 27 -0.97 2.63 1.96
CA VAL A 27 -1.98 2.42 0.92
C VAL A 27 -3.14 3.41 1.08
N LEU A 28 -3.54 3.70 2.31
CA LEU A 28 -4.60 4.68 2.58
C LEU A 28 -4.16 6.10 2.20
N ASP A 29 -2.93 6.48 2.52
CA ASP A 29 -2.35 7.77 2.15
C ASP A 29 -2.28 7.95 0.62
N GLU A 30 -1.78 6.94 -0.10
CA GLU A 30 -1.76 6.97 -1.55
C GLU A 30 -3.17 6.95 -2.17
N PHE A 31 -4.13 6.28 -1.53
CA PHE A 31 -5.52 6.31 -1.97
C PHE A 31 -6.13 7.71 -1.78
N ILE A 32 -5.85 8.40 -0.68
CA ILE A 32 -6.29 9.79 -0.47
C ILE A 32 -5.68 10.69 -1.56
N ASP A 33 -4.38 10.59 -1.81
CA ASP A 33 -3.72 11.35 -2.89
C ASP A 33 -4.34 11.05 -4.27
N TRP A 34 -4.63 9.77 -4.56
CA TRP A 34 -5.33 9.37 -5.77
C TRP A 34 -6.75 9.98 -5.86
N THR A 35 -7.52 9.99 -4.77
CA THR A 35 -8.85 10.62 -4.76
C THR A 35 -8.78 12.13 -5.00
N HIS A 36 -7.74 12.79 -4.48
CA HIS A 36 -7.49 14.21 -4.71
C HIS A 36 -7.14 14.49 -6.17
N LYS A 37 -6.25 13.69 -6.78
CA LYS A 37 -5.91 13.77 -8.22
C LYS A 37 -7.11 13.56 -9.13
N LYS A 38 -8.00 12.66 -8.72
CA LYS A 38 -9.26 12.36 -9.40
C LYS A 38 -10.36 13.39 -9.19
N HIS A 39 -10.12 14.39 -8.33
CA HIS A 39 -11.13 15.35 -7.88
C HIS A 39 -12.40 14.69 -7.30
N LEU A 40 -12.27 13.50 -6.71
CA LEU A 40 -13.36 12.78 -6.04
C LEU A 40 -13.62 13.42 -4.68
N LYS A 41 -14.47 14.45 -4.66
CA LYS A 41 -14.85 15.16 -3.43
C LYS A 41 -15.96 14.47 -2.63
N ASN A 42 -16.62 13.48 -3.22
CA ASN A 42 -17.80 12.87 -2.63
C ASN A 42 -17.45 11.55 -1.93
N TYR A 43 -17.39 11.59 -0.59
CA TYR A 43 -17.16 10.41 0.24
C TYR A 43 -18.24 9.33 0.07
N ILE A 44 -19.45 9.70 -0.39
CA ILE A 44 -20.52 8.73 -0.70
C ILE A 44 -20.15 7.90 -1.93
N GLU A 45 -19.57 8.53 -2.96
CA GLU A 45 -19.12 7.82 -4.16
C GLU A 45 -17.89 6.97 -3.87
N ILE A 46 -16.95 7.47 -3.06
CA ILE A 46 -15.79 6.71 -2.59
C ILE A 46 -16.24 5.48 -1.80
N GLY A 47 -17.24 5.63 -0.92
CA GLY A 47 -17.84 4.52 -0.19
C GLY A 47 -18.45 3.46 -1.12
N LYS A 48 -19.15 3.88 -2.19
CA LYS A 48 -19.68 2.96 -3.21
C LYS A 48 -18.56 2.21 -3.95
N MET A 49 -17.47 2.89 -4.32
CA MET A 49 -16.32 2.27 -4.99
C MET A 49 -15.64 1.21 -4.10
N LEU A 50 -15.45 1.53 -2.82
CA LEU A 50 -14.87 0.62 -1.84
C LEU A 50 -15.86 -0.42 -1.30
N ARG A 51 -17.16 -0.29 -1.63
CA ARG A 51 -18.31 -1.00 -1.06
C ARG A 51 -18.31 -0.99 0.48
N VAL A 52 -18.04 0.17 1.06
CA VAL A 52 -18.15 0.46 2.49
C VAL A 52 -19.24 1.50 2.71
N SER A 53 -19.71 1.66 3.95
CA SER A 53 -20.66 2.74 4.24
C SER A 53 -20.03 4.12 4.04
N ALA A 54 -20.84 5.14 3.72
CA ALA A 54 -20.34 6.51 3.58
C ALA A 54 -19.68 7.02 4.88
N SER A 55 -20.16 6.56 6.04
CA SER A 55 -19.56 6.89 7.34
C SER A 55 -18.17 6.25 7.50
N GLU A 56 -17.99 5.00 7.06
CA GLU A 56 -16.68 4.34 7.09
C GLU A 56 -15.72 4.97 6.10
N ALA A 57 -16.19 5.29 4.89
CA ALA A 57 -15.39 6.03 3.91
C ALA A 57 -14.92 7.37 4.47
N ASN A 58 -15.80 8.12 5.14
CA ASN A 58 -15.42 9.38 5.78
C ASN A 58 -14.40 9.18 6.91
N ARG A 59 -14.57 8.14 7.74
CA ARG A 59 -13.60 7.79 8.79
C ARG A 59 -12.23 7.40 8.22
N LEU A 60 -12.21 6.67 7.10
CA LEU A 60 -10.99 6.30 6.39
C LEU A 60 -10.29 7.53 5.80
N LEU A 61 -11.03 8.43 5.16
CA LEU A 61 -10.49 9.68 4.62
C LEU A 61 -9.97 10.60 5.72
N CYS A 62 -10.59 10.60 6.89
CA CYS A 62 -10.11 11.33 8.08
C CYS A 62 -8.99 10.59 8.84
N LEU A 63 -8.48 9.45 8.35
CA LEU A 63 -7.49 8.60 9.02
C LEU A 63 -7.91 8.18 10.44
N ALA A 64 -9.20 8.21 10.75
CA ALA A 64 -9.75 7.91 12.07
C ALA A 64 -9.91 6.40 12.31
N THR A 65 -9.79 5.59 11.25
CA THR A 65 -9.84 4.12 11.32
C THR A 65 -8.79 3.51 10.39
N LEU A 66 -8.27 2.36 10.80
CA LEU A 66 -7.42 1.54 9.93
C LEU A 66 -8.31 0.82 8.90
N PRO A 67 -7.85 0.69 7.64
CA PRO A 67 -8.56 -0.08 6.64
C PRO A 67 -8.33 -1.58 6.84
N ASP A 68 -9.40 -2.37 6.74
CA ASP A 68 -9.31 -3.83 6.66
C ASP A 68 -8.58 -4.30 5.39
N ASP A 69 -8.01 -5.50 5.42
CA ASP A 69 -7.33 -6.13 4.28
C ASP A 69 -8.17 -6.13 2.98
N VAL A 70 -9.49 -6.34 3.10
CA VAL A 70 -10.41 -6.30 1.96
C VAL A 70 -10.49 -4.90 1.35
N THR A 71 -10.53 -3.88 2.20
CA THR A 71 -10.58 -2.47 1.80
C THR A 71 -9.25 -2.05 1.18
N VAL A 72 -8.12 -2.44 1.78
CA VAL A 72 -6.76 -2.23 1.23
C VAL A 72 -6.63 -2.87 -0.15
N LYS A 73 -7.13 -4.09 -0.34
CA LYS A 73 -7.11 -4.76 -1.65
C LYS A 73 -7.90 -3.97 -2.70
N ARG A 74 -9.11 -3.49 -2.35
CA ARG A 74 -9.94 -2.69 -3.25
C ARG A 74 -9.33 -1.34 -3.58
N MET A 75 -8.71 -0.66 -2.61
CA MET A 75 -7.96 0.58 -2.86
C MET A 75 -6.86 0.35 -3.89
N LYS A 76 -6.07 -0.72 -3.73
CA LYS A 76 -5.03 -1.10 -4.70
C LYS A 76 -5.61 -1.46 -6.07
N GLU A 77 -6.71 -2.19 -6.13
CA GLU A 77 -7.38 -2.54 -7.39
C GLU A 77 -7.90 -1.29 -8.12
N LEU A 78 -8.48 -0.32 -7.41
CA LEU A 78 -8.93 0.95 -8.00
C LEU A 78 -7.77 1.78 -8.53
N MET A 79 -6.65 1.82 -7.80
CA MET A 79 -5.47 2.58 -8.21
C MET A 79 -4.68 1.92 -9.35
N ASN A 80 -4.59 0.58 -9.38
CA ASN A 80 -3.86 -0.17 -10.41
C ASN A 80 -4.70 -0.51 -11.65
N GLY A 81 -6.03 -0.56 -11.53
CA GLY A 81 -6.95 -0.82 -12.64
C GLY A 81 -7.08 0.33 -13.64
N GLU A 82 -6.34 1.41 -13.41
CA GLU A 82 -6.28 2.61 -14.25
C GLU A 82 -5.03 2.72 -15.14
N ASN A 83 -4.27 1.63 -15.27
CA ASN A 83 -3.10 1.57 -16.15
C ASN A 83 -3.36 0.77 -17.44
#